data_AF-A0A532T3W6-F1
#
_entry.id   AF-A0A532T3W6-F1
#
_cell.length_a   1.000
_cell.length_b   1.000
_cell.length_c   1.000
_cell.angle_alpha   90.00
_cell.angle_beta   90.00
_cell.angle_gamma   90.00
#
_symmetry.space_group_name_H-M   'P 1'
#
loop_
_entity.id
_entity.type
_entity.pdbx_description
1 polymer ?
#
loop_
_entity_poly.entity_id
_entity_poly.type
_entity_poly.pdbx_seq_one_letter_code
_entity_poly.pdbx_strand_id
1 'polypeptide(L)'
;MNKKAQGDLSPILVTLIVLVVSLGVLLLVYIEWGNVLEEEALKKNCQWNLLLSSLTKSPVLGVETIPPDCQMTRKNITLEQLEDKKKSNQKEIDEFNEKYKDSKYVSFHSNSEEELLEFEMNRVIANEIKGCWDVAWKGQMPVFQEWWGLIECEPNKEGDFKCGCPENKECSLPKEVLSRLQFWNYEASGPPAFCLLCSRIKFEDKVKEKFSGREITSLPEWMQKHPVIIDPQQRSFYEYTKDDVNKGIFAPEYLYEVDEPLAIVYARINVLKLVNYGETFLKWTGIINKDKVHKPVNVLSLMPYSEVSEKCTYIIG
;
A
#
# COMPACT_ATOMS: atom_id res chain seq x y z
N MET A 1 -33.51 -26.18 64.46
CA MET A 1 -32.99 -24.97 63.78
C MET A 1 -31.68 -25.34 63.09
N ASN A 2 -31.73 -25.63 61.79
CA ASN A 2 -30.54 -25.98 61.01
C ASN A 2 -29.73 -24.72 60.71
N LYS A 3 -28.61 -24.53 61.43
CA LYS A 3 -27.59 -23.56 61.05
C LYS A 3 -26.93 -24.06 59.76
N LYS A 4 -27.31 -23.49 58.63
CA LYS A 4 -26.57 -23.65 57.37
C LYS A 4 -25.15 -23.13 57.61
N ALA A 5 -24.16 -24.01 57.54
CA ALA A 5 -22.77 -23.63 57.49
C ALA A 5 -22.54 -22.90 56.16
N GLN A 6 -22.53 -21.56 56.19
CA GLN A 6 -21.92 -20.78 55.13
C GLN A 6 -20.41 -20.98 55.26
N GLY A 7 -19.86 -21.88 54.45
CA GLY A 7 -18.42 -21.98 54.30
C GLY A 7 -17.94 -20.72 53.60
N ASP A 8 -17.31 -19.81 54.35
CA ASP A 8 -16.57 -18.70 53.77
C ASP A 8 -15.45 -19.27 52.92
N LEU A 9 -15.65 -19.26 51.60
CA LEU A 9 -14.58 -19.49 50.64
C LEU A 9 -13.50 -18.44 50.92
N SER A 10 -12.33 -18.90 51.32
CA SER A 10 -11.17 -18.04 51.59
C SER A 10 -11.00 -17.04 50.43
N PRO A 11 -10.80 -15.74 50.70
CA PRO A 11 -10.64 -14.72 49.66
C PRO A 11 -9.52 -15.06 48.67
N ILE A 12 -8.51 -15.82 49.11
CA ILE A 12 -7.42 -16.31 48.26
C ILE A 12 -7.96 -17.25 47.15
N LEU A 13 -8.92 -18.12 47.48
CA LEU A 13 -9.51 -19.05 46.52
C LEU A 13 -10.34 -18.30 45.47
N VAL A 14 -11.08 -17.26 45.88
CA VAL A 14 -11.84 -16.41 44.96
C VAL A 14 -10.90 -15.68 44.00
N THR A 15 -9.80 -15.11 44.49
CA THR A 15 -8.79 -14.46 43.64
C THR A 15 -8.15 -15.44 42.66
N LEU A 16 -7.82 -16.66 43.10
CA LEU A 16 -7.27 -17.71 42.23
C LEU A 16 -8.27 -18.12 41.14
N ILE A 17 -9.54 -18.31 41.48
CA ILE A 17 -10.59 -18.65 40.50
C ILE A 17 -10.73 -17.54 39.46
N VAL A 18 -10.76 -16.27 39.89
CA VAL A 18 -10.85 -15.12 38.96
C VAL A 18 -9.65 -15.06 38.02
N LEU A 19 -8.44 -15.32 38.53
CA LEU A 19 -7.21 -15.29 37.73
C LEU A 19 -7.16 -16.44 36.71
N VAL A 20 -7.61 -17.64 37.09
CA VAL A 20 -7.70 -18.78 36.16
C VAL A 20 -8.75 -18.52 35.09
N VAL A 21 -9.91 -17.98 35.46
CA VAL A 21 -10.98 -17.64 34.50
C VAL A 21 -10.51 -16.54 33.54
N SER A 22 -9.86 -15.48 34.03
CA SER A 22 -9.36 -14.41 33.16
C SER A 22 -8.25 -14.89 32.23
N LEU A 23 -7.34 -15.74 32.70
CA LEU A 23 -6.32 -16.38 31.85
C LEU A 23 -6.97 -17.28 30.79
N GLY A 24 -8.00 -18.05 31.15
CA GLY A 24 -8.75 -18.89 30.22
C GLY A 24 -9.45 -18.07 29.13
N VAL A 25 -10.07 -16.95 29.50
CA VAL A 25 -10.67 -16.01 28.54
C VAL A 25 -9.61 -15.39 27.62
N LEU A 26 -8.48 -14.95 28.17
CA LEU A 26 -7.37 -14.40 27.37
C LEU A 26 -6.79 -15.43 26.40
N LEU A 27 -6.67 -16.69 26.81
CA LEU A 27 -6.25 -17.79 25.94
C LEU A 27 -7.24 -18.05 24.80
N LEU A 28 -8.55 -18.04 25.09
CA LEU A 28 -9.57 -18.20 24.04
C LEU A 28 -9.53 -17.04 23.05
N VAL A 29 -9.43 -15.80 23.54
CA VAL A 29 -9.27 -14.62 22.68
C VAL A 29 -7.98 -14.73 21.86
N TYR A 30 -6.86 -15.17 22.43
CA TYR A 30 -5.60 -15.33 21.71
C TYR A 30 -5.67 -16.45 20.67
N ILE A 31 -6.36 -17.57 20.92
CA ILE A 31 -6.51 -18.64 19.93
C ILE A 31 -7.30 -18.16 18.71
N GLU A 32 -8.35 -17.36 18.92
CA GLU A 32 -9.23 -16.91 17.84
C GLU A 32 -8.71 -15.65 17.11
N TRP A 33 -8.01 -14.76 17.83
CA TRP A 33 -7.53 -13.47 17.31
C TRP A 33 -6.02 -13.37 17.19
N GLY A 34 -5.26 -14.37 17.63
CA GLY A 34 -3.79 -14.33 17.72
C GLY A 34 -3.15 -14.02 16.37
N ASN A 35 -3.59 -14.69 15.31
CA ASN A 35 -3.06 -14.46 13.95
C ASN A 35 -3.33 -13.02 13.46
N VAL A 36 -4.53 -12.49 13.75
CA VAL A 36 -4.90 -11.11 13.38
C VAL A 36 -4.06 -10.09 14.16
N LEU A 37 -3.85 -10.34 15.46
CA LEU A 37 -3.04 -9.48 16.32
C LEU A 37 -1.56 -9.53 15.93
N GLU A 38 -1.05 -10.71 15.54
CA GLU A 38 0.32 -10.88 15.07
C GLU A 38 0.57 -10.13 13.76
N GLU A 39 -0.33 -10.24 12.78
CA GLU A 39 -0.22 -9.48 11.52
C GLU A 39 -0.24 -7.97 11.74
N GLU A 40 -1.12 -7.46 12.60
CA GLU A 40 -1.19 -6.04 12.92
C GLU A 40 0.01 -5.57 13.76
N ALA A 41 0.52 -6.42 14.66
CA ALA A 41 1.74 -6.14 15.41
C ALA A 41 2.95 -6.06 14.48
N LEU A 42 3.10 -7.00 13.53
CA LEU A 42 4.16 -6.97 12.52
C LEU A 42 4.09 -5.71 11.67
N LYS A 43 2.90 -5.30 11.20
CA LYS A 43 2.71 -4.04 10.45
C LYS A 43 3.12 -2.82 11.27
N LYS A 44 2.72 -2.74 12.54
CA LYS A 44 3.09 -1.63 13.42
C LYS A 44 4.59 -1.62 13.75
N ASN A 45 5.17 -2.79 13.98
CA ASN A 45 6.60 -2.91 14.22
C ASN A 45 7.37 -2.48 12.97
N CYS A 46 6.87 -2.87 11.79
CA CYS A 46 7.41 -2.43 10.52
C CYS A 46 7.31 -0.90 10.36
N GLN A 47 6.13 -0.32 10.54
CA GLN A 47 5.94 1.15 10.49
C GLN A 47 6.92 1.87 11.41
N TRP A 48 7.07 1.38 12.64
CA TRP A 48 7.98 1.95 13.62
C TRP A 48 9.45 1.80 13.22
N ASN A 49 9.85 0.62 12.76
CA ASN A 49 11.23 0.37 12.34
C ASN A 49 11.58 1.13 11.07
N LEU A 50 10.66 1.25 10.11
CA LEU A 50 10.82 2.16 8.98
C LEU A 50 10.92 3.60 9.46
N LEU A 51 10.13 4.03 10.45
CA LEU A 51 10.17 5.39 10.96
C LEU A 51 11.52 5.68 11.60
N LEU A 52 11.99 4.81 12.48
CA LEU A 52 13.31 4.91 13.10
C LEU A 52 14.41 4.91 12.05
N SER A 53 14.37 4.00 11.09
CA SER A 53 15.30 3.98 9.96
C SER A 53 15.24 5.27 9.16
N SER A 54 14.04 5.86 9.06
CA SER A 54 13.81 7.15 8.42
C SER A 54 14.32 8.34 9.26
N LEU A 55 14.60 8.16 10.55
CA LEU A 55 15.21 9.18 11.41
C LEU A 55 16.73 9.03 11.43
N THR A 56 17.23 7.80 11.36
CA THR A 56 18.67 7.47 11.26
C THR A 56 19.17 7.41 9.82
N LYS A 57 18.44 8.02 8.88
CA LYS A 57 18.74 7.95 7.45
C LYS A 57 20.18 8.33 7.21
N SER A 58 20.81 7.59 6.29
CA SER A 58 21.92 8.14 5.54
C SER A 58 21.45 9.49 4.97
N PRO A 59 22.23 10.58 5.12
CA PRO A 59 21.85 11.92 4.64
C PRO A 59 21.60 11.98 3.13
N VAL A 60 21.70 10.85 2.44
CA VAL A 60 21.77 10.82 0.99
C VAL A 60 20.74 9.94 0.27
N LEU A 61 20.50 8.70 0.71
CA LEU A 61 19.47 7.85 0.08
C LEU A 61 18.23 7.62 0.94
N GLY A 62 18.29 7.96 2.22
CA GLY A 62 17.28 7.54 3.19
C GLY A 62 17.62 6.20 3.84
N VAL A 63 16.66 5.30 3.90
CA VAL A 63 16.81 3.98 4.52
C VAL A 63 17.60 3.05 3.60
N GLU A 64 18.79 2.61 4.03
CA GLU A 64 19.66 1.70 3.26
C GLU A 64 19.35 0.21 3.50
N THR A 65 18.80 -0.12 4.66
CA THR A 65 18.41 -1.49 5.02
C THR A 65 16.99 -1.53 5.52
N ILE A 66 16.18 -2.39 4.93
CA ILE A 66 14.81 -2.60 5.38
C ILE A 66 14.86 -3.51 6.59
N PRO A 67 14.18 -3.15 7.69
CA PRO A 67 13.99 -4.04 8.82
C PRO A 67 13.42 -5.38 8.34
N PRO A 68 13.86 -6.54 8.86
CA PRO A 68 13.32 -7.84 8.46
C PRO A 68 11.78 -7.90 8.50
N ASP A 69 11.18 -7.23 9.48
CA ASP A 69 9.73 -7.14 9.67
C ASP A 69 9.00 -6.32 8.59
N CYS A 70 9.76 -5.59 7.77
CA CYS A 70 9.27 -4.77 6.66
C CYS A 70 9.58 -5.34 5.28
N GLN A 71 10.09 -6.57 5.23
CA GLN A 71 10.28 -7.24 3.96
C GLN A 71 8.94 -7.37 3.22
N MET A 72 9.02 -7.27 1.90
CA MET A 72 7.91 -7.44 0.99
C MET A 72 7.10 -8.70 1.34
N THR A 73 5.79 -8.54 1.53
CA THR A 73 4.89 -9.67 1.74
C THR A 73 4.76 -10.49 0.46
N ARG A 74 4.66 -11.82 0.60
CA ARG A 74 4.42 -12.72 -0.53
C ARG A 74 3.02 -13.28 -0.41
N LYS A 75 2.11 -12.83 -1.27
CA LYS A 75 0.75 -13.36 -1.32
C LYS A 75 0.65 -14.37 -2.46
N ASN A 76 0.13 -15.56 -2.15
CA ASN A 76 -0.25 -16.53 -3.17
C ASN A 76 -1.78 -16.63 -3.15
N ILE A 77 -2.41 -16.35 -4.28
CA ILE A 77 -3.86 -16.45 -4.46
C ILE A 77 -4.15 -17.79 -5.13
N THR A 78 -4.83 -18.68 -4.40
CA THR A 78 -5.22 -20.01 -4.86
C THR A 78 -6.71 -20.07 -5.16
N LEU A 79 -7.12 -20.96 -6.07
CA LEU A 79 -8.55 -21.08 -6.41
C LEU A 79 -9.38 -21.55 -5.21
N GLU A 80 -8.84 -22.45 -4.39
CA GLU A 80 -9.47 -22.95 -3.16
C GLU A 80 -9.82 -21.82 -2.19
N GLN A 81 -8.90 -20.88 -1.96
CA GLN A 81 -9.14 -19.72 -1.09
C GLN A 81 -10.28 -18.83 -1.61
N LEU A 82 -10.38 -18.67 -2.94
CA LEU A 82 -11.43 -17.89 -3.57
C LEU A 82 -12.79 -18.60 -3.45
N GLU A 83 -12.83 -19.91 -3.67
CA GLU A 83 -14.04 -20.73 -3.60
C GLU A 83 -14.62 -20.83 -2.18
N ASP A 84 -13.77 -20.96 -1.16
CA ASP A 84 -14.18 -21.01 0.24
C ASP A 84 -14.93 -19.75 0.69
N LYS A 85 -14.65 -18.61 0.05
CA LYS A 85 -15.29 -17.33 0.35
C LYS A 85 -16.52 -17.04 -0.49
N LYS A 86 -16.80 -17.82 -1.55
CA LYS A 86 -17.91 -17.58 -2.49
C LYS A 86 -19.26 -17.36 -1.82
N LYS A 87 -19.65 -18.21 -0.86
CA LYS A 87 -20.92 -18.07 -0.12
C LYS A 87 -20.97 -16.82 0.75
N SER A 88 -19.85 -16.49 1.40
CA SER A 88 -19.74 -15.29 2.22
C SER A 88 -19.80 -14.03 1.36
N ASN A 89 -19.17 -14.06 0.20
CA ASN A 89 -19.10 -12.93 -0.73
C ASN A 89 -20.47 -12.65 -1.35
N GLN A 90 -21.22 -13.68 -1.73
CA GLN A 90 -22.60 -13.49 -2.20
C GLN A 90 -23.44 -12.78 -1.13
N LYS A 91 -23.36 -13.24 0.12
CA LYS A 91 -24.09 -12.61 1.24
C LYS A 91 -23.64 -11.17 1.45
N GLU A 92 -22.35 -10.89 1.41
CA GLU A 92 -21.80 -9.53 1.56
C GLU A 92 -22.27 -8.61 0.43
N ILE A 93 -22.30 -9.10 -0.82
CA ILE A 93 -22.83 -8.39 -1.98
C ILE A 93 -24.32 -8.10 -1.81
N ASP A 94 -25.11 -9.09 -1.37
CA ASP A 94 -26.55 -8.95 -1.17
C ASP A 94 -26.84 -7.89 -0.07
N GLU A 95 -26.14 -7.98 1.06
CA GLU A 95 -26.23 -7.01 2.16
C GLU A 95 -25.80 -5.60 1.73
N PHE A 96 -24.73 -5.50 0.92
CA PHE A 96 -24.27 -4.24 0.37
C PHE A 96 -25.31 -3.64 -0.58
N ASN A 97 -25.80 -4.42 -1.54
CA ASN A 97 -26.81 -4.00 -2.51
C ASN A 97 -28.11 -3.57 -1.82
N GLU A 98 -28.52 -4.25 -0.74
CA GLU A 98 -29.69 -3.89 0.06
C GLU A 98 -29.46 -2.56 0.80
N LYS A 99 -28.30 -2.40 1.46
CA LYS A 99 -27.96 -1.20 2.22
C LYS A 99 -27.83 0.05 1.34
N TYR A 100 -27.36 -0.11 0.11
CA TYR A 100 -27.00 0.98 -0.80
C TYR A 100 -27.91 1.09 -2.04
N LYS A 101 -29.11 0.51 -1.96
CA LYS A 101 -30.08 0.39 -3.06
C LYS A 101 -30.42 1.69 -3.80
N ASP A 102 -30.38 2.84 -3.11
CA ASP A 102 -30.70 4.18 -3.64
C ASP A 102 -29.47 5.09 -3.82
N SER A 103 -28.26 4.52 -3.77
CA SER A 103 -27.02 5.29 -3.78
C SER A 103 -26.38 5.41 -5.17
N LYS A 104 -25.40 6.31 -5.31
CA LYS A 104 -24.49 6.39 -6.46
C LYS A 104 -23.61 5.14 -6.64
N TYR A 105 -23.63 4.19 -5.71
CA TYR A 105 -22.87 2.95 -5.82
C TYR A 105 -23.65 1.98 -6.72
N VAL A 106 -23.11 1.70 -7.91
CA VAL A 106 -23.68 0.71 -8.85
C VAL A 106 -23.86 -0.63 -8.12
N SER A 107 -25.00 -1.29 -8.27
CA SER A 107 -25.21 -2.61 -7.68
C SER A 107 -24.30 -3.64 -8.34
N PHE A 108 -23.73 -4.55 -7.56
CA PHE A 108 -23.05 -5.71 -8.14
C PHE A 108 -24.14 -6.60 -8.74
N HIS A 109 -24.15 -6.71 -10.07
CA HIS A 109 -25.28 -7.26 -10.81
C HIS A 109 -25.20 -8.74 -11.14
N SER A 110 -24.09 -9.44 -10.86
CA SER A 110 -24.03 -10.86 -11.21
C SER A 110 -23.82 -11.81 -10.05
N ASN A 111 -24.55 -12.92 -10.19
CA ASN A 111 -24.42 -14.14 -9.43
C ASN A 111 -23.53 -15.15 -10.17
N SER A 112 -22.75 -14.69 -11.17
CA SER A 112 -21.84 -15.58 -11.88
C SER A 112 -20.73 -16.02 -10.92
N GLU A 113 -20.33 -17.29 -11.05
CA GLU A 113 -19.26 -17.81 -10.22
C GLU A 113 -17.97 -17.02 -10.37
N GLU A 114 -17.67 -16.61 -11.59
CA GLU A 114 -16.45 -15.91 -11.93
C GLU A 114 -16.36 -14.54 -11.24
N GLU A 115 -17.45 -13.77 -11.23
CA GLU A 115 -17.49 -12.47 -10.55
C GLU A 115 -17.37 -12.62 -9.02
N LEU A 116 -17.88 -13.69 -8.42
CA LEU A 116 -17.72 -13.93 -6.97
C LEU A 116 -16.27 -14.24 -6.58
N LEU A 117 -15.53 -14.89 -7.48
CA LEU A 117 -14.11 -15.17 -7.30
C LEU A 117 -13.27 -13.92 -7.58
N GLU A 118 -13.62 -13.15 -8.61
CA GLU A 118 -13.02 -11.85 -8.92
C GLU A 118 -13.23 -10.85 -7.79
N PHE A 119 -14.40 -10.85 -7.16
CA PHE A 119 -14.70 -10.06 -5.97
C PHE A 119 -13.74 -10.39 -4.83
N GLU A 120 -13.47 -11.68 -4.57
CA GLU A 120 -12.51 -12.07 -3.55
C GLU A 120 -11.09 -11.64 -3.90
N MET A 121 -10.69 -11.82 -5.15
CA MET A 121 -9.37 -11.42 -5.63
C MET A 121 -9.16 -9.92 -5.46
N ASN A 122 -10.16 -9.11 -5.84
CA ASN A 122 -10.15 -7.66 -5.62
C ASN A 122 -10.05 -7.30 -4.14
N ARG A 123 -10.79 -8.01 -3.27
CA ARG A 123 -10.71 -7.82 -1.82
C ARG A 123 -9.30 -8.09 -1.29
N VAL A 124 -8.67 -9.18 -1.72
CA VAL A 124 -7.30 -9.53 -1.34
C VAL A 124 -6.31 -8.44 -1.79
N ILE A 125 -6.36 -8.05 -3.07
CA ILE A 125 -5.47 -7.02 -3.62
C ILE A 125 -5.69 -5.66 -2.94
N ALA A 126 -6.94 -5.23 -2.75
CA ALA A 126 -7.27 -3.97 -2.09
C ALA A 126 -6.77 -3.91 -0.64
N ASN A 127 -6.84 -5.04 0.09
CA ASN A 127 -6.29 -5.15 1.44
C ASN A 127 -4.77 -5.01 1.46
N GLU A 128 -4.07 -5.59 0.48
CA GLU A 128 -2.62 -5.41 0.35
C GLU A 128 -2.25 -3.95 -0.03
N ILE A 129 -3.04 -3.29 -0.90
CA ILE A 129 -2.86 -1.87 -1.25
C ILE A 129 -3.05 -0.99 -0.01
N LYS A 130 -4.14 -1.21 0.75
CA LYS A 130 -4.38 -0.52 2.03
C LYS A 130 -3.23 -0.78 3.00
N GLY A 131 -2.78 -2.03 3.13
CA GLY A 131 -1.67 -2.40 4.01
C GLY A 131 -0.40 -1.63 3.67
N CYS A 132 -0.06 -1.56 2.38
CA CYS A 132 1.07 -0.77 1.88
C CYS A 132 0.92 0.72 2.23
N TRP A 133 -0.28 1.28 2.05
CA TRP A 133 -0.57 2.67 2.40
C TRP A 133 -0.39 2.95 3.89
N ASP A 134 -0.90 2.05 4.73
CA ASP A 134 -0.76 2.13 6.18
C ASP A 134 0.71 2.06 6.58
N VAL A 135 1.49 1.13 6.02
CA VAL A 135 2.94 1.00 6.27
C VAL A 135 3.68 2.27 5.88
N ALA A 136 3.32 2.88 4.76
CA ALA A 136 3.86 4.17 4.32
C ALA A 136 3.30 5.39 5.08
N TRP A 137 2.65 5.17 6.24
CA TRP A 137 2.04 6.18 7.09
C TRP A 137 1.09 7.11 6.32
N LYS A 138 0.31 6.53 5.39
CA LYS A 138 -0.64 7.28 4.56
C LYS A 138 0.03 8.39 3.76
N GLY A 139 1.25 8.15 3.30
CA GLY A 139 2.06 9.13 2.55
C GLY A 139 2.66 10.26 3.41
N GLN A 140 2.41 10.28 4.72
CA GLN A 140 3.01 11.27 5.63
C GLN A 140 4.46 10.91 5.98
N MET A 141 4.86 9.67 5.71
CA MET A 141 6.19 9.20 6.06
C MET A 141 7.24 9.81 5.13
N PRO A 142 8.28 10.47 5.66
CA PRO A 142 9.37 10.96 4.85
C PRO A 142 10.34 9.82 4.50
N VAL A 143 9.89 8.62 4.09
CA VAL A 143 10.76 7.42 3.92
C VAL A 143 12.03 7.74 3.12
N PHE A 144 11.85 8.52 2.06
CA PHE A 144 12.93 8.99 1.21
C PHE A 144 13.23 10.45 1.51
N GLN A 145 14.51 10.79 1.57
CA GLN A 145 14.93 12.19 1.68
C GLN A 145 14.55 12.95 0.41
N GLU A 146 14.59 14.27 0.50
CA GLU A 146 14.53 15.15 -0.65
C GLU A 146 15.83 15.05 -1.47
N TRP A 147 16.07 13.91 -2.12
CA TRP A 147 17.33 13.60 -2.80
C TRP A 147 17.72 14.64 -3.85
N TRP A 148 16.76 15.40 -4.39
CA TRP A 148 17.02 16.51 -5.29
C TRP A 148 17.73 17.69 -4.62
N GLY A 149 17.61 17.85 -3.29
CA GLY A 149 18.41 18.81 -2.52
C GLY A 149 19.89 18.44 -2.47
N LEU A 150 20.25 17.24 -2.93
CA LEU A 150 21.61 16.72 -3.01
C LEU A 150 22.17 16.76 -4.43
N ILE A 151 21.33 17.02 -5.44
CA ILE A 151 21.72 17.00 -6.85
C ILE A 151 21.31 18.33 -7.51
N GLU A 152 22.31 19.10 -7.92
CA GLU A 152 22.12 20.24 -8.80
C GLU A 152 22.04 19.72 -10.24
N CYS A 153 21.02 20.15 -10.98
CA CYS A 153 20.92 19.82 -12.41
C CYS A 153 20.88 21.12 -13.16
N GLU A 154 21.85 21.31 -14.03
CA GLU A 154 21.97 22.48 -14.88
C GLU A 154 21.76 22.07 -16.34
N PRO A 155 21.06 22.89 -17.15
CA PRO A 155 21.00 22.67 -18.58
C PRO A 155 22.39 22.82 -19.20
N ASN A 156 22.77 21.87 -20.04
CA ASN A 156 23.94 22.01 -20.90
C ASN A 156 23.59 22.88 -22.13
N LYS A 157 24.59 23.15 -22.98
CA LYS A 157 24.42 24.00 -24.18
C LYS A 157 23.52 23.39 -25.26
N GLU A 158 23.27 22.08 -25.18
CA GLU A 158 22.47 21.30 -26.15
C GLU A 158 21.00 21.17 -25.71
N GLY A 159 20.67 21.62 -24.50
CA GLY A 159 19.33 21.49 -23.90
C GLY A 159 19.16 20.22 -23.07
N ASP A 160 20.15 19.32 -23.06
CA ASP A 160 20.19 18.17 -22.16
C ASP A 160 20.57 18.62 -20.74
N PHE A 161 20.22 17.84 -19.73
CA PHE A 161 20.52 18.17 -18.34
C PHE A 161 21.70 17.36 -17.83
N LYS A 162 22.70 18.06 -17.29
CA LYS A 162 23.75 17.42 -16.51
C LYS A 162 23.42 17.56 -15.04
N CYS A 163 22.94 16.47 -14.44
CA CYS A 163 22.74 16.36 -13.01
C CYS A 163 24.05 15.96 -12.33
N GLY A 164 24.43 16.65 -11.27
CA GLY A 164 25.67 16.40 -10.55
C GLY A 164 25.60 16.85 -9.10
N CYS A 165 26.64 16.49 -8.35
CA CYS A 165 26.83 17.03 -7.02
C CYS A 165 27.19 18.51 -7.11
N PRO A 166 26.64 19.36 -6.23
CA PRO A 166 27.13 20.72 -6.09
C PRO A 166 28.65 20.68 -5.86
N GLU A 167 29.42 21.55 -6.52
CA GLU A 167 30.90 21.52 -6.46
C GLU A 167 31.46 21.60 -5.02
N ASN A 168 30.64 22.07 -4.06
CA ASN A 168 30.98 22.24 -2.65
C ASN A 168 30.32 21.23 -1.70
N LYS A 169 29.66 20.18 -2.21
CA LYS A 169 29.04 19.13 -1.39
C LYS A 169 29.41 17.75 -1.94
N GLU A 170 29.96 16.90 -1.09
CA GLU A 170 30.06 15.47 -1.41
C GLU A 170 28.64 14.89 -1.47
N CYS A 171 28.19 14.42 -2.64
CA CYS A 171 27.05 13.51 -2.64
C CYS A 171 27.53 12.15 -2.15
N SER A 172 27.02 11.72 -1.01
CA SER A 172 27.18 10.35 -0.53
C SER A 172 26.29 9.34 -1.28
N LEU A 173 25.89 9.62 -2.53
CA LEU A 173 25.01 8.75 -3.30
C LEU A 173 25.86 7.57 -3.81
N PRO A 174 25.37 6.32 -3.74
CA PRO A 174 26.04 5.20 -4.39
C PRO A 174 26.28 5.49 -5.86
N LYS A 175 27.44 5.07 -6.36
CA LYS A 175 27.85 5.35 -7.74
C LYS A 175 26.85 4.82 -8.76
N GLU A 176 26.18 3.70 -8.49
CA GLU A 176 25.13 3.20 -9.37
C GLU A 176 23.95 4.17 -9.47
N VAL A 177 23.49 4.71 -8.34
CA VAL A 177 22.37 5.67 -8.31
C VAL A 177 22.77 6.98 -8.99
N LEU A 178 23.98 7.50 -8.71
CA LEU A 178 24.49 8.68 -9.39
C LEU A 178 24.58 8.48 -10.89
N SER A 179 25.08 7.34 -11.35
CA SER A 179 25.18 7.05 -12.79
C SER A 179 23.80 7.01 -13.46
N ARG A 180 22.81 6.39 -12.81
CA ARG A 180 21.43 6.38 -13.31
C ARG A 180 20.85 7.79 -13.38
N LEU A 181 21.08 8.61 -12.36
CA LEU A 181 20.56 9.99 -12.30
C LEU A 181 21.32 10.95 -13.24
N GLN A 182 22.62 10.75 -13.47
CA GLN A 182 23.46 11.56 -14.36
C GLN A 182 23.07 11.42 -15.83
N PHE A 183 22.64 10.23 -16.24
CA PHE A 183 22.22 9.93 -17.60
C PHE A 183 20.71 9.77 -17.71
N TRP A 184 19.96 10.27 -16.72
CA TRP A 184 18.51 10.08 -16.68
C TRP A 184 17.84 10.91 -17.77
N ASN A 185 17.41 10.24 -18.83
CA ASN A 185 16.58 10.86 -19.84
C ASN A 185 15.14 10.97 -19.31
N TYR A 186 14.80 12.15 -18.81
CA TYR A 186 13.49 12.44 -18.25
C TYR A 186 12.35 12.20 -19.27
N GLU A 187 12.58 12.47 -20.56
CA GLU A 187 11.56 12.28 -21.60
C GLU A 187 11.23 10.80 -21.83
N ALA A 188 12.22 9.92 -21.67
CA ALA A 188 12.05 8.48 -21.86
C ALA A 188 11.62 7.74 -20.59
N SER A 189 12.09 8.18 -19.42
CA SER A 189 11.97 7.40 -18.17
C SER A 189 11.12 8.07 -17.08
N GLY A 190 10.57 9.26 -17.35
CA GLY A 190 9.75 10.02 -16.39
C GLY A 190 10.55 10.57 -15.20
N PRO A 191 9.90 11.11 -14.15
CA PRO A 191 10.60 11.56 -12.95
C PRO A 191 11.14 10.38 -12.14
N PRO A 192 12.32 10.51 -11.48
CA PRO A 192 12.82 9.46 -10.61
C PRO A 192 11.84 9.13 -9.49
N ALA A 193 11.55 7.83 -9.33
CA ALA A 193 10.62 7.31 -8.35
C ALA A 193 11.37 6.46 -7.31
N PHE A 194 11.12 6.77 -6.04
CA PHE A 194 11.66 6.02 -4.91
C PHE A 194 10.56 5.15 -4.35
N CYS A 195 10.78 3.85 -4.38
CA CYS A 195 9.73 2.86 -4.24
C CYS A 195 9.94 2.00 -3.00
N LEU A 196 8.87 1.84 -2.22
CA LEU A 196 8.72 0.77 -1.24
C LEU A 196 7.87 -0.34 -1.88
N LEU A 197 8.48 -1.48 -2.12
CA LEU A 197 7.83 -2.68 -2.63
C LEU A 197 7.19 -3.42 -1.45
N CYS A 198 5.88 -3.26 -1.32
CA CYS A 198 5.14 -3.73 -0.15
C CYS A 198 4.73 -5.19 -0.26
N SER A 199 4.25 -5.61 -1.44
CA SER A 199 3.70 -6.95 -1.65
C SER A 199 4.02 -7.46 -3.04
N ARG A 200 4.27 -8.76 -3.15
CA ARG A 200 4.31 -9.51 -4.40
C ARG A 200 3.19 -10.54 -4.37
N ILE A 201 2.27 -10.41 -5.30
CA ILE A 201 1.11 -11.29 -5.46
C ILE A 201 1.40 -12.26 -6.59
N LYS A 202 1.29 -13.56 -6.31
CA LYS A 202 1.35 -14.63 -7.29
C LYS A 202 -0.02 -15.30 -7.39
N PHE A 203 -0.39 -15.65 -8.62
CA PHE A 203 -1.59 -16.42 -8.90
C PHE A 203 -1.20 -17.87 -9.18
N GLU A 204 -1.92 -18.81 -8.57
CA GLU A 204 -1.79 -20.23 -8.87
C GLU A 204 -2.27 -20.55 -10.29
N ASP A 205 -1.72 -21.59 -10.91
CA ASP A 205 -2.02 -21.99 -12.29
C ASP A 205 -3.52 -22.15 -12.58
N LYS A 206 -4.32 -22.65 -11.61
CA LYS A 206 -5.78 -22.76 -11.77
C LYS A 206 -6.49 -21.41 -11.81
N VAL A 207 -5.98 -20.42 -11.07
CA VAL A 207 -6.49 -19.05 -11.13
C VAL A 207 -6.12 -18.46 -12.49
N LYS A 208 -4.88 -18.69 -12.96
CA LYS A 208 -4.46 -18.27 -14.29
C LYS A 208 -5.33 -18.88 -15.39
N GLU A 209 -5.51 -20.20 -15.39
CA GLU A 209 -6.36 -20.89 -16.38
C GLU A 209 -7.78 -20.29 -16.46
N LYS A 210 -8.33 -19.88 -15.32
CA LYS A 210 -9.68 -19.30 -15.25
C LYS A 210 -9.77 -17.85 -15.73
N PHE A 211 -8.70 -17.06 -15.51
CA PHE A 211 -8.70 -15.61 -15.72
C PHE A 211 -7.67 -15.11 -16.75
N SER A 212 -6.93 -15.99 -17.42
CA SER A 212 -5.84 -15.66 -18.34
C SER A 212 -6.34 -14.95 -19.60
N GLY A 213 -5.49 -14.09 -20.17
CA GLY A 213 -5.75 -13.44 -21.46
C GLY A 213 -6.81 -12.34 -21.41
N ARG A 214 -7.14 -11.84 -20.21
CA ARG A 214 -7.97 -10.64 -20.04
C ARG A 214 -7.43 -9.74 -18.94
N GLU A 215 -7.61 -8.45 -19.13
CA GLU A 215 -7.40 -7.44 -18.11
C GLU A 215 -8.62 -7.36 -17.19
N ILE A 216 -8.38 -7.36 -15.88
CA ILE A 216 -9.41 -7.23 -14.84
C ILE A 216 -9.54 -5.76 -14.46
N THR A 217 -10.71 -5.19 -14.76
CA THR A 217 -10.99 -3.75 -14.61
C THR A 217 -11.91 -3.42 -13.44
N SER A 218 -12.30 -4.41 -12.63
CA SER A 218 -13.31 -4.27 -11.57
C SER A 218 -12.74 -3.79 -10.23
N LEU A 219 -11.42 -3.90 -10.01
CA LEU A 219 -10.78 -3.48 -8.76
C LEU A 219 -10.99 -1.99 -8.42
N PRO A 220 -10.86 -1.02 -9.35
CA PRO A 220 -11.11 0.38 -9.06
C PRO A 220 -12.54 0.64 -8.56
N GLU A 221 -13.53 0.03 -9.23
CA GLU A 221 -14.93 0.14 -8.85
C GLU A 221 -15.18 -0.53 -7.49
N TRP A 222 -14.58 -1.70 -7.27
CA TRP A 222 -14.63 -2.40 -5.99
C TRP A 222 -14.08 -1.52 -4.86
N MET A 223 -12.91 -0.90 -5.05
CA MET A 223 -12.28 -0.04 -4.05
C MET A 223 -13.09 1.23 -3.76
N GLN A 224 -13.84 1.75 -4.73
CA GLN A 224 -14.71 2.93 -4.53
C GLN A 224 -15.97 2.61 -3.74
N LYS A 225 -16.47 1.37 -3.82
CA LYS A 225 -17.72 0.96 -3.20
C LYS A 225 -17.54 0.40 -1.79
N HIS A 226 -16.40 -0.22 -1.50
CA HIS A 226 -16.20 -0.91 -0.21
C HIS A 226 -15.53 0.00 0.82
N PRO A 227 -16.10 0.12 2.03
CA PRO A 227 -15.51 0.91 3.11
C PRO A 227 -14.34 0.16 3.79
N VAL A 228 -13.39 0.93 4.31
CA VAL A 228 -12.37 0.40 5.21
C VAL A 228 -12.98 0.26 6.62
N ILE A 229 -13.18 -0.98 7.08
CA ILE A 229 -13.90 -1.28 8.34
C ILE A 229 -13.31 -0.56 9.56
N ILE A 230 -11.98 -0.42 9.62
CA ILE A 230 -11.27 0.22 10.74
C ILE A 230 -11.16 1.74 10.62
N ASP A 231 -11.61 2.34 9.51
CA ASP A 231 -11.54 3.78 9.32
C ASP A 231 -12.74 4.47 10.01
N PRO A 232 -12.52 5.35 11.00
CA PRO A 232 -13.62 6.00 11.73
C PRO A 232 -14.55 6.82 10.84
N GLN A 233 -14.04 7.29 9.70
CA GLN A 233 -14.79 8.08 8.72
C GLN A 233 -15.55 7.20 7.72
N GLN A 234 -15.41 5.87 7.80
CA GLN A 234 -16.01 4.90 6.89
C GLN A 234 -15.72 5.21 5.40
N ARG A 235 -14.53 5.75 5.11
CA ARG A 235 -14.14 6.03 3.72
C ARG A 235 -14.02 4.74 2.93
N SER A 236 -14.30 4.84 1.64
CA SER A 236 -14.01 3.75 0.71
C SER A 236 -12.50 3.44 0.67
N PHE A 237 -12.11 2.23 0.25
CA PHE A 237 -10.70 1.91 0.02
C PHE A 237 -10.03 2.93 -0.91
N TYR A 238 -10.75 3.35 -1.94
CA TYR A 238 -10.28 4.35 -2.90
C TYR A 238 -10.03 5.71 -2.24
N GLU A 239 -10.97 6.22 -1.46
CA GLU A 239 -10.80 7.49 -0.73
C GLU A 239 -9.75 7.39 0.38
N TYR A 240 -9.66 6.24 1.06
CA TYR A 240 -8.68 6.01 2.13
C TYR A 240 -7.24 6.01 1.60
N THR A 241 -7.04 5.41 0.43
CA THR A 241 -5.73 5.29 -0.24
C THR A 241 -5.38 6.50 -1.11
N LYS A 242 -6.33 7.44 -1.28
CA LYS A 242 -6.12 8.73 -1.96
C LYS A 242 -6.16 9.86 -0.94
N ASP A 243 -5.02 10.18 -0.33
CA ASP A 243 -4.92 11.44 0.40
C ASP A 243 -4.72 12.63 -0.58
N ASP A 244 -4.90 13.86 -0.09
CA ASP A 244 -5.10 15.19 -0.73
C ASP A 244 -4.30 15.58 -2.01
N VAL A 245 -3.43 14.72 -2.52
CA VAL A 245 -2.38 15.01 -3.51
C VAL A 245 -2.71 14.47 -4.92
N ASN A 246 -3.57 13.46 -5.08
CA ASN A 246 -3.77 12.76 -6.36
C ASN A 246 -5.10 13.04 -7.07
N LYS A 247 -5.29 14.30 -7.51
CA LYS A 247 -6.21 14.60 -8.62
C LYS A 247 -5.37 14.83 -9.88
N GLY A 248 -5.41 13.92 -10.84
CA GLY A 248 -4.74 14.06 -12.14
C GLY A 248 -3.95 12.83 -12.57
N ILE A 249 -2.84 13.07 -13.28
CA ILE A 249 -2.01 12.08 -14.02
C ILE A 249 -1.36 10.97 -13.18
N PHE A 250 -1.31 11.12 -11.85
CA PHE A 250 -0.78 10.11 -10.94
C PHE A 250 -1.89 9.31 -10.23
N ALA A 251 -3.13 9.42 -10.72
CA ALA A 251 -4.21 8.57 -10.24
C ALA A 251 -3.93 7.12 -10.68
N PRO A 252 -3.82 6.18 -9.73
CA PRO A 252 -3.65 4.79 -10.09
C PRO A 252 -4.92 4.25 -10.76
N GLU A 253 -4.73 3.50 -11.83
CA GLU A 253 -5.82 2.85 -12.57
C GLU A 253 -6.17 1.49 -11.98
N TYR A 254 -5.31 0.90 -11.14
CA TYR A 254 -5.49 -0.41 -10.48
C TYR A 254 -6.06 -1.52 -11.38
N LEU A 255 -5.63 -1.55 -12.63
CA LEU A 255 -5.90 -2.62 -13.59
C LEU A 255 -4.86 -3.73 -13.43
N TYR A 256 -5.23 -4.98 -13.68
CA TYR A 256 -4.30 -6.10 -13.56
C TYR A 256 -4.67 -7.31 -14.41
N GLU A 257 -3.67 -8.11 -14.72
CA GLU A 257 -3.79 -9.43 -15.32
C GLU A 257 -3.26 -10.48 -14.34
N VAL A 258 -3.74 -11.72 -14.47
CA VAL A 258 -3.29 -12.84 -13.60
C VAL A 258 -2.10 -13.61 -14.17
N ASP A 259 -1.75 -13.35 -15.43
CA ASP A 259 -0.78 -14.14 -16.19
C ASP A 259 0.64 -14.02 -15.60
N GLU A 260 0.97 -12.89 -15.00
CA GLU A 260 2.22 -12.64 -14.29
C GLU A 260 2.02 -12.19 -12.83
N PRO A 261 3.05 -12.32 -11.97
CA PRO A 261 2.98 -11.81 -10.60
C PRO A 261 2.82 -10.30 -10.57
N LEU A 262 1.98 -9.79 -9.66
CA LEU A 262 1.81 -8.37 -9.43
C LEU A 262 2.71 -7.87 -8.29
N ALA A 263 3.01 -6.59 -8.32
CA ALA A 263 3.66 -5.83 -7.28
C ALA A 263 2.74 -4.70 -6.81
N ILE A 264 2.65 -4.54 -5.49
CA ILE A 264 2.07 -3.34 -4.88
C ILE A 264 3.22 -2.49 -4.37
N VAL A 265 3.31 -1.28 -4.92
CA VAL A 265 4.41 -0.37 -4.72
C VAL A 265 3.90 0.96 -4.21
N TYR A 266 4.45 1.43 -3.10
CA TYR A 266 4.36 2.83 -2.71
C TYR A 266 5.52 3.59 -3.35
N ALA A 267 5.22 4.58 -4.19
CA ALA A 267 6.20 5.40 -4.86
C ALA A 267 6.12 6.85 -4.36
N ARG A 268 7.26 7.43 -4.01
CA ARG A 268 7.42 8.86 -3.80
C ARG A 268 8.09 9.47 -5.02
N ILE A 269 7.34 10.31 -5.73
CA ILE A 269 7.72 10.95 -6.98
C ILE A 269 7.91 12.44 -6.73
N ASN A 270 9.04 13.00 -7.14
CA ASN A 270 9.34 14.40 -6.88
C ASN A 270 9.12 15.25 -8.13
N VAL A 271 8.06 16.05 -8.10
CA VAL A 271 7.57 16.83 -9.24
C VAL A 271 8.23 18.22 -9.34
N LEU A 272 9.10 18.56 -8.39
CA LEU A 272 9.58 19.92 -8.15
C LEU A 272 10.35 20.53 -9.35
N LYS A 273 11.06 19.72 -10.14
CA LYS A 273 11.73 20.20 -11.35
C LYS A 273 10.90 20.06 -12.62
N LEU A 274 9.88 19.20 -12.63
CA LEU A 274 8.93 19.02 -13.73
C LEU A 274 8.24 20.36 -14.11
N VAL A 275 8.01 21.22 -13.10
CA VAL A 275 7.40 22.55 -13.25
C VAL A 275 8.33 23.60 -13.81
N ASN A 276 9.62 23.55 -13.47
CA ASN A 276 10.61 24.45 -14.07
C ASN A 276 10.89 24.08 -15.54
N TYR A 277 10.53 22.86 -15.98
CA TYR A 277 10.75 22.36 -17.33
C TYR A 277 9.51 22.42 -18.25
N GLY A 278 8.30 22.57 -17.71
CA GLY A 278 7.08 22.49 -18.51
C GLY A 278 6.02 23.54 -18.17
N GLU A 279 6.15 24.75 -18.73
CA GLU A 279 4.97 25.63 -18.89
C GLU A 279 3.86 24.94 -19.70
N THR A 280 4.25 24.05 -20.63
CA THR A 280 3.35 23.28 -21.50
C THR A 280 2.69 22.11 -20.75
N PHE A 281 3.43 21.41 -19.88
CA PHE A 281 2.90 20.30 -19.08
C PHE A 281 1.85 20.78 -18.08
N LEU A 282 2.12 21.92 -17.43
CA LEU A 282 1.20 22.58 -16.50
C LEU A 282 -0.07 23.14 -17.17
N LYS A 283 0.03 23.57 -18.43
CA LYS A 283 -1.12 24.01 -19.23
C LYS A 283 -2.00 22.83 -19.68
N TRP A 284 -1.39 21.68 -19.94
CA TRP A 284 -2.11 20.49 -20.44
C TRP A 284 -2.89 19.75 -19.34
N THR A 285 -2.37 19.68 -18.11
CA THR A 285 -3.03 18.93 -17.03
C THR A 285 -4.21 19.67 -16.38
N GLY A 286 -4.48 20.93 -16.73
CA GLY A 286 -5.64 21.72 -16.25
C GLY A 286 -5.70 21.94 -14.73
N ILE A 287 -4.72 21.43 -14.00
CA ILE A 287 -4.64 21.38 -12.56
C ILE A 287 -3.20 21.78 -12.27
N ILE A 288 -3.02 22.92 -11.60
CA ILE A 288 -2.39 23.00 -10.27
C ILE A 288 -2.11 24.49 -9.97
N ASN A 289 -2.55 24.93 -8.79
CA ASN A 289 -2.08 26.15 -8.12
C ASN A 289 -0.56 26.04 -7.88
N LYS A 290 0.27 26.94 -8.43
CA LYS A 290 1.75 26.85 -8.43
C LYS A 290 2.35 26.45 -7.07
N ASP A 291 1.73 26.89 -5.98
CA ASP A 291 2.15 26.60 -4.60
C ASP A 291 2.08 25.11 -4.21
N LYS A 292 1.27 24.29 -4.89
CA LYS A 292 1.13 22.85 -4.59
C LYS A 292 2.12 21.96 -5.36
N VAL A 293 2.75 22.45 -6.44
CA VAL A 293 3.64 21.60 -7.25
C VAL A 293 5.04 21.41 -6.65
N HIS A 294 5.35 22.14 -5.57
CA HIS A 294 6.60 22.00 -4.85
C HIS A 294 6.63 20.82 -3.88
N LYS A 295 5.57 20.00 -3.82
CA LYS A 295 5.52 18.85 -2.92
C LYS A 295 5.75 17.55 -3.67
N PRO A 296 6.47 16.58 -3.06
CA PRO A 296 6.45 15.20 -3.53
C PRO A 296 5.02 14.69 -3.69
N VAL A 297 4.80 13.90 -4.72
CA VAL A 297 3.58 13.13 -4.90
C VAL A 297 3.85 11.72 -4.42
N ASN A 298 3.00 11.25 -3.51
CA ASN A 298 3.03 9.86 -3.06
C ASN A 298 1.93 9.10 -3.81
N VAL A 299 2.27 7.95 -4.37
CA VAL A 299 1.37 7.15 -5.21
C VAL A 299 1.45 5.70 -4.76
N LEU A 300 0.30 5.03 -4.70
CA LEU A 300 0.25 3.57 -4.66
C LEU A 300 0.04 3.07 -6.08
N SER A 301 0.84 2.11 -6.50
CA SER A 301 0.75 1.50 -7.81
C SER A 301 0.57 -0.01 -7.68
N LEU A 302 -0.33 -0.55 -8.49
CA LEU A 302 -0.43 -1.97 -8.79
C LEU A 302 0.15 -2.14 -10.19
N MET A 303 1.15 -2.99 -10.36
CA MET A 303 1.81 -3.21 -11.66
C MET A 303 2.35 -4.65 -11.76
N PRO A 304 2.64 -5.15 -12.97
CA PRO A 304 3.49 -6.31 -13.14
C PRO A 304 4.79 -6.23 -12.33
N TYR A 305 5.17 -7.34 -11.70
CA TYR A 305 6.39 -7.39 -10.90
C TYR A 305 7.65 -7.17 -11.77
N SER A 306 7.59 -7.55 -13.05
CA SER A 306 8.63 -7.35 -14.06
C SER A 306 8.94 -5.86 -14.29
N GLU A 307 7.92 -4.99 -14.23
CA GLU A 307 8.05 -3.54 -14.49
C GLU A 307 8.61 -2.73 -13.31
N VAL A 308 8.68 -3.31 -12.10
CA VAL A 308 9.10 -2.57 -10.89
C VAL A 308 10.50 -1.98 -11.08
N SER A 309 11.43 -2.74 -11.66
CA SER A 309 12.83 -2.29 -11.86
C SER A 309 12.98 -1.19 -12.91
N GLU A 310 12.02 -1.07 -13.82
CA GLU A 310 11.98 -0.03 -14.85
C GLU A 310 11.35 1.25 -14.30
N LYS A 311 10.23 1.12 -13.57
CA LYS A 311 9.46 2.25 -13.04
C LYS A 311 10.07 2.87 -11.78
N CYS A 312 10.91 2.12 -11.04
CA CYS A 312 11.51 2.59 -9.81
C CYS A 312 13.02 2.82 -9.95
N THR A 313 13.46 4.06 -9.73
CA THR A 313 14.88 4.43 -9.74
C THR A 313 15.63 3.79 -8.57
N TYR A 314 14.98 3.73 -7.41
CA TYR A 314 15.46 3.10 -6.20
C TYR A 314 14.32 2.30 -5.57
N ILE A 315 14.60 1.05 -5.18
CA ILE A 315 13.62 0.13 -4.61
C ILE A 315 14.12 -0.34 -3.26
N ILE A 316 13.22 -0.33 -2.29
CA ILE A 316 13.35 -1.03 -1.03
C ILE A 316 12.16 -2.00 -0.92
N GLY A 317 12.39 -3.31 -0.82
CA GLY A 317 11.38 -4.30 -0.40
C GLY A 317 12.00 -5.66 -0.13
#